data_AF-A0A1R4KG32-F1
#
_entry.id   AF-A0A1R4KG32-F1
#
_cell.length_a   1.000
_cell.length_b   1.000
_cell.length_c   1.000
_cell.angle_alpha   90.00
_cell.angle_beta   90.00
_cell.angle_gamma   90.00
#
_symmetry.space_group_name_H-M   'P 1'
#
loop_
_entity.id
_entity.type
_entity.pdbx_description
1 polymer ?
#
loop_
_entity_poly.entity_id
_entity_poly.type
_entity_poly.pdbx_seq_one_letter_code
_entity_poly.pdbx_strand_id
1 'polypeptide(L)' 'MLSGCQSVKNVLGKRDNGSLEYQQSKKLAPIALPADQETAPFVPLYPTPNAGTNTLTLKNESGSQYQLPKPQRTVSTPAN' A
#
# COMPACT_ATOMS: atom_id res chain seq x y z
N MET A 1 -3.57 33.70 -15.68
CA MET A 1 -3.06 32.40 -16.19
C MET A 1 -1.85 31.96 -15.33
N LEU A 2 -2.07 31.45 -14.11
CA LEU A 2 -0.99 30.89 -13.27
C LEU A 2 -0.80 29.41 -13.65
N SER A 3 -0.05 29.14 -14.72
CA SER A 3 0.12 27.77 -15.27
C SER A 3 1.42 27.08 -14.88
N GLY A 4 2.28 27.70 -14.06
CA GLY A 4 3.67 27.26 -13.85
C GLY A 4 3.87 26.19 -12.76
N CYS A 5 3.27 26.34 -11.57
CA CYS A 5 3.62 25.49 -10.43
C CYS A 5 2.79 24.20 -10.29
N GLN A 6 1.61 24.12 -10.92
CA GLN A 6 0.75 22.93 -10.81
C GLN A 6 1.13 21.83 -11.81
N SER A 7 1.62 22.19 -12.99
CA SER A 7 2.03 21.26 -14.05
C SER A 7 3.25 20.43 -13.67
N VAL A 8 4.24 21.07 -13.03
CA VAL A 8 5.47 20.41 -12.53
C VAL A 8 5.16 19.36 -11.46
N LYS A 9 4.09 19.57 -10.67
CA LYS A 9 3.62 18.64 -9.64
C LYS A 9 3.15 17.31 -10.23
N ASN A 10 2.48 17.34 -11.38
CA ASN A 10 2.01 16.14 -12.06
C ASN A 10 3.13 15.37 -12.78
N VAL A 11 4.31 15.95 -12.95
CA VAL A 11 5.47 15.29 -13.58
C VAL A 11 6.43 14.73 -12.51
N LEU A 12 6.76 15.51 -11.47
CA LEU A 12 7.64 15.07 -10.38
C LEU A 12 6.90 14.32 -9.25
N GLY A 13 5.58 14.44 -9.17
CA GLY A 13 4.76 13.82 -8.13
C GLY A 13 4.28 12.41 -8.46
N LYS A 14 4.42 11.94 -9.72
CA LYS A 14 4.11 10.55 -10.06
C LYS A 14 5.19 9.66 -9.50
N ARG A 15 4.86 8.96 -8.43
CA ARG A 15 5.74 7.98 -7.79
C ARG A 15 5.31 6.60 -8.25
N ASP A 16 5.93 6.11 -9.31
CA ASP A 16 5.66 4.76 -9.82
C ASP A 16 5.99 3.67 -8.77
N ASN A 17 6.87 3.98 -7.80
CA ASN A 17 7.24 3.07 -6.71
C ASN A 17 6.50 3.32 -5.37
N GLY A 18 5.36 4.02 -5.39
CA GLY A 18 4.45 4.11 -4.23
C GLY A 18 3.53 2.89 -4.11
N SER A 19 3.92 1.77 -4.70
CA SER A 19 3.02 0.85 -5.36
C SER A 19 2.32 -0.13 -4.41
N LEU A 20 1.02 -0.29 -4.66
CA LEU A 20 0.14 -1.25 -4.02
C LEU A 20 0.42 -2.70 -4.47
N GLU A 21 1.64 -3.04 -4.88
CA GLU A 21 2.01 -4.38 -5.39
C GLU A 21 1.74 -5.49 -4.37
N TYR A 22 1.73 -5.15 -3.08
CA TYR A 22 1.34 -6.10 -2.03
C TYR A 22 -0.08 -6.64 -2.21
N GLN A 23 -0.96 -5.97 -2.96
CA GLN A 23 -2.29 -6.48 -3.30
C GLN A 23 -2.23 -7.71 -4.21
N GLN A 24 -1.18 -7.84 -5.02
CA GLN A 24 -0.94 -9.00 -5.89
C GLN A 24 -0.17 -10.12 -5.19
N SER A 25 0.25 -9.90 -3.95
CA SER A 25 0.96 -10.92 -3.17
C SER A 25 0.08 -12.16 -2.98
N LYS A 26 0.71 -13.34 -2.98
CA LYS A 26 0.02 -14.62 -2.80
C LYS A 26 0.51 -15.28 -1.53
N LYS A 27 -0.41 -15.92 -0.81
CA LYS A 27 -0.05 -16.76 0.34
C LYS A 27 0.81 -17.92 -0.15
N LEU A 28 1.99 -18.06 0.44
CA LEU A 28 2.88 -19.19 0.17
C LEU A 28 2.30 -20.46 0.80
N ALA A 29 2.46 -21.58 0.11
CA ALA A 29 2.12 -22.87 0.67
C ALA A 29 3.02 -23.18 1.88
N PRO A 30 2.50 -23.84 2.92
CA PRO A 30 3.33 -24.33 4.03
C PRO A 30 4.44 -25.26 3.53
N ILE A 31 5.58 -25.24 4.23
CA ILE A 31 6.70 -26.14 3.93
C ILE A 31 6.25 -27.58 4.21
N ALA A 32 6.42 -28.47 3.24
CA ALA A 32 6.16 -29.89 3.42
C ALA A 32 7.31 -30.53 4.21
N LEU A 33 6.97 -31.25 5.27
CA LEU A 33 7.93 -31.97 6.09
C LEU A 33 8.04 -33.43 5.60
N PRO A 34 9.23 -34.05 5.63
CA PRO A 34 9.37 -35.47 5.29
C PRO A 34 8.58 -36.34 6.28
N ALA A 35 7.96 -37.41 5.77
CA ALA A 35 7.02 -38.24 6.54
C ALA A 35 7.63 -38.91 7.79
N ASP A 36 8.95 -39.12 7.80
CA ASP A 36 9.66 -39.88 8.83
C ASP A 36 10.77 -39.07 9.53
N GLN A 37 10.68 -37.74 9.52
CA GLN A 37 11.62 -36.88 10.23
C GLN A 37 10.95 -36.16 11.40
N GLU A 38 11.56 -36.30 12.58
CA GLU A 38 11.19 -35.50 13.72
C GLU A 38 11.65 -34.05 13.48
N THR A 39 10.72 -33.09 13.62
CA THR A 39 10.99 -31.67 13.38
C THR A 39 10.65 -30.86 14.62
N ALA A 40 11.38 -29.77 14.82
CA ALA A 40 11.10 -28.84 15.88
C ALA A 40 9.72 -28.17 15.66
N PRO A 41 8.99 -27.84 16.74
CA PRO A 41 7.70 -27.16 16.63
C PRO A 41 7.86 -25.80 15.93
N PHE A 42 7.08 -25.58 14.88
CA PHE A 42 7.05 -24.30 14.18
C PHE A 42 6.15 -23.31 14.93
N VAL A 43 6.76 -22.34 15.61
CA VAL A 43 6.05 -21.23 16.27
C VAL A 43 6.34 -19.95 15.47
N PRO A 44 5.36 -19.40 14.73
CA PRO A 44 5.58 -18.17 13.98
C PRO A 44 5.78 -17.00 14.93
N LEU A 45 6.82 -16.21 14.70
CA LEU A 45 7.05 -14.94 15.44
C LEU A 45 5.92 -13.93 15.21
N TYR A 46 5.31 -13.98 14.02
CA TYR A 46 4.20 -13.13 13.64
C TYR A 46 3.07 -13.99 13.06
N PRO A 47 1.96 -14.18 13.79
CA PRO A 47 0.82 -14.91 13.26
C PRO A 47 0.23 -14.13 12.08
N THR A 48 0.14 -14.77 10.93
CA THR A 48 -0.43 -14.17 9.73
C THR A 48 -1.93 -14.47 9.70
N PRO A 49 -2.80 -13.44 9.66
CA PRO A 49 -4.23 -13.66 9.58
C PRO A 49 -4.60 -14.34 8.26
N ASN A 50 -5.68 -15.14 8.28
CA ASN A 50 -6.27 -15.66 7.05
C ASN A 50 -6.93 -14.51 6.30
N ALA A 51 -6.17 -13.85 5.43
CA ALA A 51 -6.68 -12.83 4.52
C ALA A 51 -7.37 -13.52 3.33
N GLY A 52 -8.63 -13.14 3.06
CA GLY A 52 -9.33 -13.49 1.83
C GLY A 52 -8.79 -12.72 0.63
N THR A 53 -9.39 -12.94 -0.54
CA THR A 53 -9.03 -12.21 -1.76
C THR A 53 -9.22 -10.70 -1.58
N ASN A 54 -8.21 -9.90 -1.92
CA ASN A 54 -8.31 -8.45 -1.88
C ASN A 54 -9.30 -7.96 -2.95
N THR A 55 -10.37 -7.30 -2.54
CA THR A 55 -11.43 -6.77 -3.42
C THR A 55 -11.27 -5.28 -3.74
N LEU A 56 -10.25 -4.62 -3.17
CA LEU A 56 -10.08 -3.18 -3.28
C LEU A 56 -9.35 -2.81 -4.58
N THR A 57 -10.04 -2.11 -5.47
CA THR A 57 -9.45 -1.51 -6.68
C THR A 57 -8.91 -0.12 -6.35
N LEU A 58 -7.64 -0.04 -6.00
CA LEU A 58 -7.00 1.22 -5.58
C LEU A 58 -6.16 1.76 -6.75
N LYS A 59 -6.70 2.78 -7.46
CA LYS A 59 -6.01 3.50 -8.54
C LYS A 59 -6.19 5.00 -8.32
N ASN A 60 -5.10 5.77 -8.32
CA ASN A 60 -5.16 7.23 -8.16
C ASN A 60 -4.57 7.95 -9.39
N GLU A 61 -4.77 9.27 -9.48
CA GLU A 61 -4.32 10.10 -10.63
C GLU A 61 -2.78 10.20 -10.75
N SER A 62 -2.08 9.94 -9.65
CA SER A 62 -0.62 10.02 -9.46
C SER A 62 0.10 8.66 -9.51
N GLY A 63 -0.60 7.54 -9.77
CA GLY A 63 -0.03 6.20 -9.90
C GLY A 63 -0.62 5.17 -8.91
N SER A 64 0.21 4.20 -8.52
CA SER A 64 -0.18 3.06 -7.67
C SER A 64 -0.09 3.34 -6.17
N GLN A 65 -0.13 4.60 -5.73
CA GLN A 65 -0.03 4.95 -4.30
C GLN A 65 -1.39 4.98 -3.61
N TYR A 66 -1.46 4.57 -2.34
CA TYR A 66 -2.65 4.83 -1.53
C TYR A 66 -2.89 6.34 -1.39
N GLN A 67 -4.07 6.81 -1.78
CA GLN A 67 -4.42 8.23 -1.67
C GLN A 67 -4.68 8.57 -0.20
N LEU A 68 -3.71 9.23 0.45
CA LEU A 68 -3.93 9.75 1.80
C LEU A 68 -4.98 10.88 1.76
N PRO A 69 -5.86 10.96 2.77
CA PRO A 69 -6.81 12.05 2.89
C PRO A 69 -6.04 13.39 2.98
N LYS A 70 -6.63 14.43 2.37
CA LYS A 70 -6.03 15.77 2.45
C LYS A 70 -5.98 16.20 3.92
N PRO A 71 -4.86 16.77 4.39
CA PRO A 71 -4.79 17.28 5.74
C PRO A 71 -5.87 18.35 5.94
N GLN A 72 -6.62 18.25 7.03
CA GLN A 72 -7.56 19.29 7.42
C GLN A 72 -6.77 20.54 7.83
N ARG A 73 -6.89 21.62 7.05
CA ARG A 73 -6.33 22.91 7.46
C ARG A 73 -7.29 23.56 8.44
N THR A 74 -6.90 23.63 9.71
CA THR A 74 -7.61 24.36 10.76
C THR A 74 -7.27 25.85 10.81
N VAL A 75 -6.65 26.40 9.77
CA VAL A 75 -6.34 27.83 9.75
C VAL A 75 -7.58 28.65 9.38
N SER A 76 -8.15 29.34 10.37
CA SER A 76 -9.18 30.35 10.18
C SER A 76 -8.69 31.40 9.20
N THR A 77 -9.40 31.60 8.10
CA THR A 77 -9.20 32.74 7.22
C THR A 77 -9.59 34.01 7.99
N PRO A 78 -8.68 34.96 8.29
CA PRO A 78 -9.13 36.26 8.76
C PRO A 78 -9.87 36.94 7.61
N ALA A 79 -11.11 37.36 7.88
CA ALA A 79 -11.88 38.19 6.97
C ALA A 79 -11.16 39.54 6.82
N ASN A 80 -11.00 39.98 5.57
CA ASN A 80 -10.56 41.33 5.22
C ASN A 80 -11.71 42.01 4.48
#